data_AF-A0A7V1JLA1-F1
#
_entry.id   AF-A0A7V1JLA1-F1
#
_cell.length_a   1.000
_cell.length_b   1.000
_cell.length_c   1.000
_cell.angle_alpha   90.00
_cell.angle_beta   90.00
_cell.angle_gamma   90.00
#
_symmetry.space_group_name_H-M   'P 1'
#
loop_
_entity.id
_entity.type
_entity.pdbx_description
1 polymer ?
#
loop_
_entity_poly.entity_id
_entity_poly.type
_entity_poly.pdbx_seq_one_letter_code
_entity_poly.pdbx_strand_id
1 'polypeptide(L)' 'LVEEAVIVEVKAVDRLMPIHQAQLLSYLKLSGCKVGLLINFNVKVLKDGIRRMVNDFPDTLRSLRALR' A
#
# COMPACT_ATOMS: atom_id res chain seq x y z
N LEU A 1 -7.98 -9.67 -1.12
CA LEU A 1 -8.53 -8.72 -2.12
C LEU A 1 -9.96 -8.43 -1.71
N VAL A 2 -10.38 -7.17 -1.70
CA VAL A 2 -11.75 -6.76 -1.34
C VAL A 2 -12.36 -6.05 -2.55
N GLU A 3 -13.50 -6.56 -3.03
CA GLU A 3 -14.28 -6.01 -4.15
C GLU A 3 -13.42 -5.66 -5.38
N GLU A 4 -12.35 -6.43 -5.65
CA GLU A 4 -11.37 -6.18 -6.73
C GLU A 4 -10.76 -4.76 -6.75
N ALA A 5 -10.90 -4.00 -5.66
CA ALA A 5 -10.53 -2.59 -5.60
C ALA A 5 -9.39 -2.31 -4.62
N VAL A 6 -9.29 -3.11 -3.55
CA VAL A 6 -8.30 -2.90 -2.47
C VAL A 6 -7.60 -4.19 -2.11
N ILE A 7 -6.27 -4.16 -2.09
CA ILE A 7 -5.47 -5.24 -1.51
C ILE A 7 -5.31 -4.99 -0.02
N VAL A 8 -5.58 -6.03 0.78
CA VAL A 8 -5.31 -6.02 2.22
C VAL A 8 -4.29 -7.11 2.50
N GLU A 9 -3.13 -6.70 3.03
CA GLU A 9 -2.02 -7.56 3.45
C GLU A 9 -1.93 -7.50 4.96
N VAL A 10 -2.06 -8.64 5.64
CA VAL A 10 -2.11 -8.72 7.10
C VAL A 10 -0.86 -9.39 7.64
N LYS A 11 -0.29 -8.85 8.73
CA LYS A 11 0.87 -9.40 9.44
C LYS A 11 0.63 -9.38 10.97
N ALA A 12 1.35 -10.24 11.68
CA ALA A 12 1.46 -10.24 13.14
C ALA A 12 2.94 -10.41 13.51
N VAL A 13 3.73 -9.36 13.29
CA VAL A 13 5.20 -9.38 13.41
C VAL A 13 5.68 -8.24 14.31
N ASP A 14 6.85 -8.38 14.93
CA ASP A 14 7.43 -7.35 15.81
C ASP A 14 7.45 -5.96 15.17
N ARG A 15 7.93 -5.87 13.92
CA ARG A 15 7.95 -4.63 13.14
C ARG A 15 7.75 -4.87 11.65
N LEU A 16 7.13 -3.90 10.98
CA LEU A 16 7.05 -3.92 9.52
C LEU A 16 8.40 -3.56 8.91
N MET A 17 8.91 -4.44 8.04
CA MET A 17 10.15 -4.24 7.30
C MET A 17 9.86 -3.72 5.88
N PRO A 18 10.84 -3.08 5.21
CA PRO A 18 10.67 -2.60 3.82
C PRO A 18 10.22 -3.69 2.84
N ILE A 19 10.61 -4.95 3.07
CA ILE A 19 10.18 -6.08 2.23
C ILE A 19 8.67 -6.31 2.23
N HIS A 20 7.97 -6.03 3.35
CA HIS A 20 6.52 -6.15 3.41
C HIS A 20 5.81 -5.11 2.53
N GLN A 21 6.40 -3.92 2.41
CA GLN A 21 5.90 -2.88 1.52
C GLN A 21 6.18 -3.24 0.05
N ALA A 22 7.38 -3.74 -0.24
CA ALA A 22 7.75 -4.21 -1.58
C ALA A 22 6.82 -5.35 -2.05
N GLN A 23 6.47 -6.28 -1.16
CA GLN A 23 5.49 -7.33 -1.43
C GLN A 23 4.11 -6.75 -1.82
N LEU A 24 3.57 -5.83 -1.02
CA LEU A 24 2.29 -5.20 -1.32
C LEU A 24 2.33 -4.42 -2.65
N LEU A 25 3.41 -3.71 -2.95
CA LEU A 25 3.58 -3.02 -4.23
C LEU A 25 3.57 -3.99 -5.43
N SER A 26 4.21 -5.14 -5.30
CA SER A 26 4.16 -6.18 -6.34
C SER A 26 2.73 -6.65 -6.59
N TYR A 27 1.95 -6.88 -5.53
CA TYR A 27 0.55 -7.26 -5.69
C TYR A 27 -0.32 -6.16 -6.29
N LEU A 28 -0.10 -4.90 -5.93
CA LEU A 28 -0.81 -3.76 -6.55
C LEU A 28 -0.53 -3.68 -8.05
N LYS A 29 0.72 -3.88 -8.48
CA LYS A 29 1.09 -3.90 -9.91
C LYS A 29 0.45 -5.06 -10.66
N LEU A 30 0.48 -6.27 -10.09
CA LEU A 30 -0.04 -7.47 -10.74
C LEU A 30 -1.57 -7.50 -10.82
N SER A 31 -2.25 -6.95 -9.82
CA SER A 31 -3.72 -6.92 -9.78
C SER A 31 -4.34 -5.74 -10.51
N GLY A 32 -3.56 -4.71 -10.86
CA GLY A 32 -4.08 -3.43 -11.34
C GLY A 32 -4.74 -2.55 -10.26
N CYS A 33 -4.87 -3.03 -9.02
CA CYS A 33 -5.39 -2.25 -7.91
C CYS A 33 -4.48 -1.06 -7.60
N LYS A 34 -5.08 0.11 -7.34
CA LYS A 34 -4.34 1.33 -7.01
C LYS A 34 -4.06 1.46 -5.52
N VAL A 35 -4.86 0.85 -4.66
CA VAL A 35 -4.81 1.03 -3.21
C VAL A 35 -4.52 -0.28 -2.50
N GLY A 36 -3.55 -0.24 -1.58
CA GLY A 36 -3.23 -1.34 -0.68
C GLY A 36 -3.21 -0.90 0.78
N LEU A 37 -3.61 -1.79 1.67
CA LEU A 37 -3.50 -1.66 3.13
C LEU A 37 -2.58 -2.75 3.66
N LEU A 38 -1.45 -2.36 4.23
CA LEU A 38 -0.57 -3.24 4.98
C LEU A 38 -0.87 -3.06 6.48
N ILE A 39 -1.41 -4.10 7.12
CA ILE A 39 -1.90 -4.04 8.50
C ILE A 39 -1.07 -4.98 9.37
N ASN A 40 -0.35 -4.44 10.35
CA ASN A 40 0.29 -5.23 11.40
C ASN A 40 -0.58 -5.24 12.67
N PHE A 41 -1.05 -6.41 13.09
CA PHE A 41 -1.86 -6.55 14.29
C PHE A 41 -1.05 -6.64 15.59
N ASN A 42 0.28 -6.77 15.51
CA ASN A 42 1.15 -6.78 16.69
C ASN A 42 1.41 -5.36 17.23
N VAL A 43 0.34 -4.64 17.55
CA VAL A 43 0.35 -3.27 18.10
C VAL A 43 -0.77 -3.11 19.12
N LYS A 44 -0.62 -2.20 20.09
CA LYS A 44 -1.66 -1.94 21.10
C LYS A 44 -2.90 -1.25 20.53
N VAL A 45 -2.71 -0.38 19.53
CA VAL A 45 -3.79 0.34 18.86
C VAL A 45 -3.68 0.07 17.36
N LEU A 46 -4.72 -0.51 16.76
CA LEU A 46 -4.68 -0.95 15.36
C LEU A 46 -4.29 0.16 14.38
N LYS A 47 -4.70 1.40 14.65
CA LYS A 47 -4.36 2.57 13.82
C LYS A 47 -2.84 2.73 13.61
N ASP A 48 -2.03 2.31 14.58
CA ASP A 48 -0.56 2.43 14.55
C ASP A 48 0.08 1.32 13.68
N GLY A 49 -0.68 0.25 13.41
CA GLY A 49 -0.26 -0.89 12.59
C GLY A 49 -0.64 -0.77 11.11
N ILE A 50 -1.41 0.23 10.71
CA ILE A 50 -1.92 0.38 9.34
C ILE A 50 -0.98 1.28 8.52
N ARG A 51 -0.57 0.79 7.34
CA ARG A 51 0.07 1.57 6.29
C ARG A 51 -0.76 1.52 5.01
N ARG A 52 -1.19 2.69 4.53
CA ARG A 52 -1.83 2.83 3.22
C ARG A 52 -0.77 3.06 2.15
N MET A 53 -0.85 2.32 1.05
CA MET A 53 0.02 2.46 -0.10
C MET A 53 -0.81 2.74 -1.35
N VAL A 54 -0.35 3.67 -2.20
CA VAL A 54 -1.00 4.01 -3.46
C VAL A 54 -0.02 3.79 -4.61
N ASN A 55 -0.38 2.92 -5.54
CA ASN A 55 0.34 2.73 -6.79
C ASN A 55 -0.18 3.75 -7.82
N ASP A 56 0.73 4.38 -8.58
CA ASP A 56 0.44 5.45 -9.55
C ASP A 56 -0.22 6.70 -8.96
N PHE A 57 0.23 7.15 -7.78
CA PHE A 57 -0.22 8.44 -7.25
C PHE A 57 0.20 9.57 -8.21
N PRO A 58 -0.70 10.47 -8.63
CA PRO A 58 -0.36 11.55 -9.53
C PRO A 58 0.71 12.42 -8.90
N ASP A 59 1.90 12.39 -9.48
CA ASP A 59 2.94 13.33 -9.13
C ASP A 59 2.48 14.66 -9.72
N THR A 60 1.85 15.52 -8.91
CA THR A 60 1.31 16.81 -9.38
C THR A 60 2.39 17.61 -10.15
N LEU A 61 3.66 17.43 -9.79
CA LEU A 61 4.82 18.00 -10.48
C LEU A 61 5.15 17.33 -11.84
N ARG A 62 4.90 16.03 -12.04
CA ARG A 62 5.05 15.37 -13.35
C ARG A 62 3.88 15.70 -14.27
N SER A 63 2.66 15.78 -13.74
CA SER A 63 1.47 16.19 -14.50
C SER A 63 1.62 17.60 -15.08
N LEU A 64 2.18 18.53 -14.30
CA LEU A 64 2.48 19.90 -14.76
C LEU A 64 3.63 19.98 -15.79
N ARG A 65 4.58 19.03 -15.76
CA ARG A 65 5.68 18.96 -16.75
C ARG A 65 5.26 18.32 -18.08
N ALA A 66 4.23 17.48 -18.09
CA ALA A 66 3.70 16.86 -19.32
C ALA A 66 2.76 17.79 -20.12
N LEU A 67 2.38 18.93 -19.55
CA LEU A 67 1.54 19.98 -20.17
C LEU A 67 2.36 21.14 -20.78
N ARG A 68 3.69 21.00 -20.85
CA ARG A 68 4.62 21.90 -21.55
C ARG A 68 5.30 21.13 -22.68
#